data_AF-A0A5D0M915-F1
#
_entry.id   AF-A0A5D0M915-F1
#
_cell.length_a   1.000
_cell.length_b   1.000
_cell.length_c   1.000
_cell.angle_alpha   90.00
_cell.angle_beta   90.00
_cell.angle_gamma   90.00
#
_symmetry.space_group_name_H-M   'P 1'
#
loop_
_entity.id
_entity.type
_entity.pdbx_description
1 polymer ?
#
loop_
_entity_poly.entity_id
_entity_poly.type
_entity_poly.pdbx_seq_one_letter_code
_entity_poly.pdbx_strand_id
1 'polypeptide(L)'
;MPDIFDMYAREVLDSRGNPTVEVEVITESGAYGRAIVPSGASTGEHEALELRDKNKDRYMGKGVLKAVDNVNEIIAPELIGIDVTQQRLIDEIMIDLDSTEKKENLGANSILGVSMAVMKAGANFLGLPLYRYIGGITPYEMPTPMMN
;
A
#
# COMPACT_ATOMS: atom_id res chain seq x y z
N MET A 1 4.75 -21.27 0.84
CA MET A 1 5.68 -20.61 1.79
C MET A 1 5.22 -19.17 2.01
N PRO A 2 5.65 -18.48 3.08
CA PRO A 2 5.22 -17.10 3.36
C PRO A 2 5.87 -16.06 2.44
N ASP A 3 6.90 -16.46 1.69
CA ASP A 3 7.69 -15.55 0.85
C ASP A 3 6.81 -14.93 -0.25
N ILE A 4 6.99 -13.62 -0.46
CA ILE A 4 6.32 -12.86 -1.52
C ILE A 4 6.77 -13.44 -2.86
N PHE A 5 5.81 -13.92 -3.63
CA PHE A 5 6.03 -14.50 -4.95
C PHE A 5 5.78 -13.48 -6.07
N ASP A 6 4.70 -12.71 -5.95
CA ASP A 6 4.31 -11.72 -6.95
C ASP A 6 3.72 -10.47 -6.28
N MET A 7 3.94 -9.33 -6.91
CA MET A 7 3.44 -8.03 -6.48
C MET A 7 3.09 -7.20 -7.70
N TYR A 8 1.87 -6.68 -7.72
CA TYR A 8 1.36 -5.95 -8.87
C TYR A 8 0.51 -4.76 -8.45
N ALA A 9 0.73 -3.63 -9.09
CA ALA A 9 -0.06 -2.43 -8.93
C ALA A 9 -0.82 -2.07 -10.21
N ARG A 10 -1.97 -1.43 -10.03
CA ARG A 10 -2.79 -0.86 -11.10
C ARG A 10 -3.45 0.45 -10.66
N GLU A 11 -3.84 1.24 -11.65
CA GLU A 11 -4.66 2.44 -11.45
C GLU A 11 -6.15 2.04 -11.39
N VAL A 12 -6.83 2.44 -10.31
CA VAL A 12 -8.29 2.31 -10.12
C VAL A 12 -8.91 3.67 -9.78
N LEU A 13 -10.23 3.75 -9.57
CA LEU A 13 -10.90 5.01 -9.21
C LEU A 13 -11.34 5.03 -7.74
N ASP A 14 -11.13 6.18 -7.09
CA ASP A 14 -11.64 6.48 -5.74
C ASP A 14 -13.15 6.81 -5.75
N SER A 15 -13.73 7.01 -4.58
CA SER A 15 -15.16 7.34 -4.42
C SER A 15 -15.59 8.67 -5.05
N ARG A 16 -14.63 9.51 -5.46
CA ARG A 16 -14.85 10.79 -6.15
C ARG A 16 -14.54 10.69 -7.64
N GLY A 17 -14.26 9.50 -8.16
CA GLY A 17 -13.91 9.26 -9.56
C GLY A 17 -12.52 9.75 -9.95
N ASN A 18 -11.62 10.00 -8.99
CA ASN A 18 -10.22 10.31 -9.28
C ASN A 18 -9.37 9.02 -9.26
N PRO A 19 -8.30 8.95 -10.07
CA PRO A 19 -7.37 7.82 -10.01
C PRO A 19 -6.77 7.60 -8.62
N THR A 20 -6.52 6.35 -8.26
CA THR A 20 -5.75 5.93 -7.08
C THR A 20 -5.06 4.60 -7.33
N VAL A 21 -4.09 4.26 -6.47
CA VAL A 21 -3.28 3.04 -6.59
C VAL A 21 -3.99 1.89 -5.89
N GLU A 22 -4.09 0.76 -6.58
CA GLU A 22 -4.40 -0.54 -6.01
C GLU A 22 -3.18 -1.45 -6.13
N VAL A 23 -2.83 -2.15 -5.04
CA VAL A 23 -1.71 -3.11 -5.00
C VAL A 23 -2.22 -4.49 -4.59
N GLU A 24 -1.70 -5.51 -5.23
CA GLU A 24 -1.89 -6.92 -4.94
C GLU A 24 -0.56 -7.58 -4.58
N VAL A 25 -0.60 -8.50 -3.61
CA VAL A 25 0.53 -9.31 -3.18
C VAL A 25 0.08 -10.76 -3.10
N ILE A 26 0.87 -11.66 -3.69
CA ILE A 26 0.68 -13.11 -3.65
C ILE A 26 1.93 -13.74 -3.04
N THR A 27 1.77 -14.67 -2.10
CA THR A 27 2.88 -15.47 -1.58
C THR A 27 3.03 -16.79 -2.33
N GLU A 28 4.16 -17.48 -2.18
CA GLU A 28 4.38 -18.80 -2.78
C GLU A 28 3.35 -19.85 -2.32
N SER A 29 2.72 -19.67 -1.16
CA SER A 29 1.60 -20.53 -0.72
C SER A 29 0.27 -20.24 -1.40
N GLY A 30 0.19 -19.16 -2.20
CA GLY A 30 -1.05 -18.64 -2.76
C GLY A 30 -1.83 -17.74 -1.81
N ALA A 31 -1.26 -17.36 -0.66
CA ALA A 31 -1.89 -16.36 0.21
C ALA A 31 -1.92 -15.00 -0.48
N TYR A 32 -3.00 -14.25 -0.27
CA TYR A 32 -3.34 -13.10 -1.10
C TYR A 32 -3.74 -11.87 -0.29
N GLY A 33 -3.27 -10.70 -0.71
CA GLY A 33 -3.63 -9.41 -0.14
C GLY A 33 -3.85 -8.36 -1.23
N ARG A 34 -4.89 -7.55 -1.07
CA ARG A 34 -5.21 -6.42 -1.97
C ARG A 34 -5.53 -5.16 -1.18
N ALA A 35 -4.95 -4.04 -1.57
CA ALA A 35 -5.22 -2.75 -0.94
C ALA A 35 -5.40 -1.64 -1.97
N ILE A 36 -6.45 -0.82 -1.76
CA ILE A 36 -6.68 0.43 -2.49
C ILE A 36 -6.33 1.56 -1.54
N VAL A 37 -5.55 2.52 -2.02
CA VAL A 37 -5.09 3.65 -1.21
C VAL A 37 -6.14 4.76 -1.23
N PRO A 38 -6.57 5.29 -0.08
CA PRO A 38 -7.45 6.45 -0.05
C PRO A 38 -6.68 7.71 -0.45
N SER A 39 -7.37 8.65 -1.11
CA SER A 39 -6.83 9.99 -1.37
C SER A 39 -7.56 11.01 -0.52
N GLY A 40 -6.82 11.71 0.34
CA GLY A 40 -7.34 12.83 1.14
C GLY A 40 -7.65 14.06 0.29
N ALA A 41 -8.55 14.92 0.77
CA ALA A 41 -8.71 16.28 0.24
C ALA A 41 -7.79 17.30 0.94
N SER A 42 -7.39 16.99 2.18
CA SER A 42 -6.47 17.79 2.97
C SER A 42 -5.04 17.33 2.68
N THR A 43 -4.17 18.29 2.35
CA THR A 43 -2.73 18.08 2.21
C THR A 43 -2.05 19.01 3.21
N GLY A 44 -1.94 18.56 4.46
CA GLY A 44 -1.17 19.31 5.46
C GLY A 44 0.27 19.49 4.98
N GLU A 45 0.88 20.64 5.24
CA GLU A 45 2.24 20.97 4.75
C GLU A 45 3.33 19.99 5.26
N HIS A 46 3.03 19.25 6.34
CA HIS A 46 3.90 18.26 6.97
C HIS A 46 3.49 16.80 6.68
N GLU A 47 2.54 16.56 5.79
CA GLU A 47 2.08 15.21 5.46
C GLU A 47 2.99 14.54 4.41
N ALA A 48 2.99 13.20 4.39
CA ALA A 48 3.62 12.43 3.34
C ALA A 48 2.91 12.70 2.00
N LEU A 49 3.68 12.81 0.91
CA LEU A 49 3.16 13.31 -0.35
C LEU A 49 2.71 12.17 -1.26
N GLU A 50 1.44 12.23 -1.65
CA GLU A 50 0.89 11.40 -2.73
C GLU A 50 1.53 11.79 -4.08
N LEU A 51 1.97 10.80 -4.85
CA LEU A 51 2.52 11.02 -6.18
C LEU A 51 1.43 11.00 -7.24
N ARG A 52 1.35 12.08 -8.03
CA ARG A 52 0.42 12.28 -9.14
C ARG A 52 1.17 12.57 -10.44
N ASP A 53 0.62 12.14 -11.57
CA ASP A 53 1.22 12.25 -12.90
C ASP A 53 1.34 13.69 -13.41
N LYS A 54 0.46 14.60 -12.96
CA LYS A 54 0.37 16.01 -13.40
C LYS A 54 0.16 16.19 -14.92
N ASN A 55 -0.14 15.12 -15.66
CA ASN A 55 -0.53 15.17 -17.06
C ASN A 55 -1.98 15.64 -17.21
N LYS A 56 -2.18 16.89 -17.65
CA LYS A 56 -3.52 17.49 -17.78
C LYS A 56 -4.45 16.76 -18.75
N ASP A 57 -3.91 16.03 -19.73
CA ASP A 57 -4.70 15.29 -20.71
C ASP A 57 -5.32 14.01 -20.12
N ARG A 58 -4.83 13.55 -18.95
CA ARG A 58 -5.38 12.39 -18.22
C ARG A 58 -5.90 12.82 -16.85
N TYR A 59 -7.20 12.63 -16.64
CA TYR A 59 -7.84 12.92 -15.35
C TYR A 59 -7.49 14.32 -14.76
N MET A 60 -7.33 15.33 -15.62
CA MET A 60 -6.95 16.69 -15.21
C MET A 60 -5.64 16.75 -14.40
N GLY A 61 -4.67 15.88 -14.67
CA GLY A 61 -3.40 15.81 -13.95
C GLY A 61 -3.41 14.94 -12.70
N LYS A 62 -4.53 14.27 -12.41
CA LYS A 62 -4.68 13.42 -11.22
C LYS A 62 -4.38 11.94 -11.45
N GLY A 63 -3.87 11.56 -12.62
CA GLY A 63 -3.38 10.20 -12.85
C GLY A 63 -2.33 9.77 -11.81
N VAL A 64 -2.19 8.46 -11.63
CA VAL A 64 -1.24 7.85 -10.68
C VAL A 64 -0.35 6.80 -11.35
N LEU A 65 -0.19 6.83 -12.68
CA LEU A 65 0.63 5.85 -13.38
C LEU A 65 2.07 5.84 -12.87
N LYS A 66 2.65 7.00 -12.56
CA LYS A 66 4.01 7.04 -12.00
C LYS A 66 4.11 6.29 -10.66
N ALA A 67 3.08 6.38 -9.83
CA ALA A 67 3.03 5.63 -8.56
C ALA A 67 2.85 4.13 -8.80
N VAL A 68 2.03 3.74 -9.78
CA VAL A 68 1.86 2.35 -10.22
C VAL A 68 3.18 1.77 -10.74
N ASP A 69 3.88 2.52 -11.59
CA ASP A 69 5.17 2.12 -12.16
C ASP A 69 6.22 2.00 -11.06
N ASN A 70 6.26 2.93 -10.08
CA ASN A 70 7.14 2.81 -8.91
C ASN A 70 6.89 1.51 -8.13
N VAL A 71 5.64 1.06 -7.98
CA VAL A 71 5.38 -0.24 -7.34
C VAL A 71 5.90 -1.39 -8.19
N ASN A 72 5.53 -1.43 -9.48
CA ASN A 72 5.82 -2.56 -10.36
C ASN A 72 7.30 -2.69 -10.73
N GLU A 73 7.99 -1.58 -10.93
CA GLU A 73 9.35 -1.55 -11.49
C GLU A 73 10.45 -1.33 -10.44
N ILE A 74 10.10 -0.77 -9.27
CA ILE A 74 11.08 -0.40 -8.24
C ILE A 74 10.82 -1.17 -6.94
N ILE A 75 9.62 -1.10 -6.37
CA ILE A 75 9.34 -1.72 -5.07
C ILE A 75 9.22 -3.24 -5.19
N ALA A 76 8.50 -3.76 -6.18
CA ALA A 76 8.26 -5.19 -6.31
C ALA A 76 9.56 -6.01 -6.44
N PRO A 77 10.54 -5.65 -7.31
CA PRO A 77 11.80 -6.41 -7.40
C PRO A 77 12.59 -6.49 -6.09
N GLU A 78 12.52 -5.47 -5.24
CA GLU A 78 13.23 -5.42 -3.96
C GLU A 78 12.55 -6.25 -2.85
N LEU A 79 11.24 -6.51 -2.97
CA LEU A 79 10.47 -7.21 -1.94
C LEU A 79 10.13 -8.67 -2.27
N ILE A 80 10.28 -9.09 -3.53
CA ILE A 80 10.09 -10.50 -3.92
C ILE A 80 11.07 -11.39 -3.13
N GLY A 81 10.55 -12.50 -2.61
CA GLY A 81 11.30 -13.46 -1.80
C GLY A 81 11.40 -13.11 -0.31
N ILE A 82 10.88 -11.96 0.13
CA ILE A 82 10.81 -11.62 1.56
C ILE A 82 9.57 -12.27 2.17
N ASP A 83 9.70 -12.80 3.39
CA ASP A 83 8.58 -13.32 4.18
C ASP A 83 7.55 -12.22 4.44
N VAL A 84 6.31 -12.44 3.96
CA VAL A 84 5.20 -11.48 4.05
C VAL A 84 4.81 -11.12 5.49
N THR A 85 5.21 -11.92 6.48
CA THR A 85 4.95 -11.69 7.90
C THR A 85 5.92 -10.69 8.53
N GLN A 86 7.01 -10.34 7.83
CA GLN A 86 8.03 -9.38 8.28
C GLN A 86 7.61 -7.93 7.95
N GLN A 87 6.43 -7.53 8.39
CA GLN A 87 5.82 -6.22 8.08
C GLN A 87 6.79 -5.04 8.32
N ARG A 88 7.43 -5.01 9.49
CA ARG A 88 8.36 -3.93 9.86
C ARG A 88 9.57 -3.86 8.93
N LEU A 89 10.15 -5.01 8.57
CA LEU A 89 11.28 -5.07 7.65
C LEU A 89 10.89 -4.52 6.27
N ILE A 90 9.73 -4.96 5.75
CA ILE A 90 9.23 -4.53 4.45
C ILE A 90 8.96 -3.02 4.44
N ASP A 91 8.35 -2.48 5.49
CA ASP A 91 8.10 -1.05 5.64
C ASP A 91 9.42 -0.25 5.74
N GLU A 92 10.42 -0.75 6.47
CA GLU A 92 11.76 -0.14 6.58
C GLU A 92 12.48 -0.14 5.23
N ILE A 93 12.47 -1.26 4.48
CA ILE A 93 13.05 -1.34 3.13
C ILE A 93 12.44 -0.28 2.20
N MET A 94 11.11 -0.12 2.21
CA MET A 94 10.44 0.87 1.35
C MET A 94 10.77 2.31 1.76
N ILE A 95 10.92 2.59 3.05
CA ILE A 95 11.32 3.91 3.56
C ILE A 95 12.75 4.23 3.11
N ASP A 96 13.66 3.27 3.27
CA ASP A 96 15.07 3.43 2.87
C ASP A 96 15.19 3.57 1.34
N LEU A 97 14.43 2.79 0.57
CA LEU A 97 14.39 2.84 -0.89
C LEU A 97 13.90 4.20 -1.42
N ASP A 98 12.93 4.81 -0.73
CA ASP A 98 12.48 6.16 -1.08
C ASP A 98 13.53 7.23 -0.73
N SER A 99 14.24 7.07 0.40
CA SER A 99 15.30 7.97 0.86
C SER A 99 14.88 9.44 1.05
N THR A 100 13.57 9.74 1.18
CA THR A 100 13.07 11.08 1.53
C THR A 100 12.20 11.05 2.79
N GLU A 101 12.15 12.17 3.51
CA GLU A 101 11.35 12.29 4.73
C GLU A 101 9.84 12.15 4.45
N LYS A 102 9.39 12.67 3.31
CA LYS A 102 7.96 12.76 2.95
C LYS A 102 7.50 11.75 1.91
N LYS A 103 8.32 10.75 1.57
CA LYS A 103 7.98 9.71 0.59
C LYS A 103 7.77 10.26 -0.83
N GLU A 104 8.55 11.26 -1.21
CA GLU A 104 8.35 12.06 -2.42
C GLU A 104 8.83 11.35 -3.70
N ASN A 105 9.80 10.45 -3.58
CA ASN A 105 10.42 9.77 -4.72
C ASN A 105 9.52 8.64 -5.23
N LEU A 106 9.13 7.74 -4.33
CA LEU A 106 8.27 6.60 -4.63
C LEU A 106 6.79 6.96 -4.56
N GLY A 107 6.43 7.97 -3.76
CA GLY A 107 5.05 8.35 -3.48
C GLY A 107 4.52 7.62 -2.24
N ALA A 108 3.95 8.39 -1.31
CA ALA A 108 3.33 7.85 -0.10
C ALA A 108 2.19 6.87 -0.42
N ASN A 109 1.50 7.08 -1.54
CA ASN A 109 0.47 6.18 -2.05
C ASN A 109 1.03 4.83 -2.48
N SER A 110 2.16 4.79 -3.17
CA SER A 110 2.83 3.53 -3.56
C SER A 110 3.20 2.71 -2.33
N ILE A 111 3.90 3.33 -1.38
CA ILE A 111 4.39 2.69 -0.15
C ILE A 111 3.25 2.17 0.70
N LEU A 112 2.22 3.00 0.93
CA LEU A 112 1.06 2.61 1.73
C LEU A 112 0.27 1.47 1.07
N GLY A 113 0.12 1.50 -0.26
CA GLY A 113 -0.55 0.45 -1.01
C GLY A 113 0.12 -0.91 -0.81
N VAL A 114 1.44 -0.96 -0.98
CA VAL A 114 2.24 -2.17 -0.75
C VAL A 114 2.16 -2.61 0.71
N SER A 115 2.40 -1.70 1.66
CA SER A 115 2.37 -1.98 3.11
C SER A 115 1.05 -2.65 3.54
N MET A 116 -0.09 -2.11 3.11
CA MET A 116 -1.41 -2.69 3.42
C MET A 116 -1.69 -4.01 2.69
N ALA A 117 -1.21 -4.17 1.45
CA ALA A 117 -1.40 -5.40 0.69
C ALA A 117 -0.60 -6.56 1.30
N VAL A 118 0.66 -6.32 1.67
CA VAL A 118 1.52 -7.23 2.44
C VAL A 118 0.84 -7.64 3.74
N MET A 119 0.36 -6.67 4.52
CA MET A 119 -0.33 -6.94 5.78
C MET A 119 -1.53 -7.87 5.62
N LYS A 120 -2.33 -7.66 4.57
CA LYS A 120 -3.48 -8.52 4.25
C LYS A 120 -3.06 -9.91 3.77
N ALA A 121 -2.01 -10.01 2.97
CA ALA A 121 -1.46 -11.27 2.52
C ALA A 121 -0.89 -12.09 3.69
N GLY A 122 -0.20 -11.45 4.65
CA GLY A 122 0.26 -12.10 5.87
C GLY A 122 -0.86 -12.57 6.78
N ALA A 123 -1.91 -11.76 6.96
CA ALA A 123 -3.12 -12.19 7.66
C ALA A 123 -3.77 -13.40 6.99
N ASN A 124 -3.87 -13.39 5.65
CA ASN A 124 -4.41 -14.49 4.88
C ASN A 124 -3.54 -15.76 4.99
N PHE A 125 -2.22 -15.63 4.94
CA PHE A 125 -1.27 -16.73 5.09
C PHE A 125 -1.44 -17.46 6.42
N LEU A 126 -1.61 -16.70 7.52
CA LEU A 126 -1.82 -17.26 8.86
C LEU A 126 -3.27 -17.68 9.13
N GLY A 127 -4.20 -17.46 8.19
CA GLY A 127 -5.63 -17.75 8.38
C GLY A 127 -6.28 -16.87 9.46
N LEU A 128 -5.77 -15.67 9.68
CA LEU A 128 -6.22 -14.75 10.71
C LEU A 128 -7.08 -13.63 10.12
N PRO A 129 -8.15 -13.19 10.82
CA PRO A 129 -8.77 -11.89 10.52
C PRO A 129 -7.73 -10.77 10.66
N LEU A 130 -7.78 -9.78 9.77
CA LEU A 130 -6.79 -8.69 9.73
C LEU A 130 -6.61 -7.97 11.08
N TYR A 131 -7.71 -7.69 11.80
CA TYR A 131 -7.63 -7.04 13.11
C TYR A 131 -6.87 -7.88 14.15
N ARG A 132 -6.93 -9.23 14.07
CA ARG A 132 -6.14 -10.11 14.94
C ARG A 132 -4.69 -10.21 14.51
N TYR A 133 -4.45 -10.22 13.19
CA TYR A 133 -3.10 -10.18 12.65
C TYR A 133 -2.33 -8.93 13.13
N ILE A 134 -3.00 -7.78 13.12
CA ILE A 134 -2.42 -6.51 13.57
C ILE A 134 -2.35 -6.41 15.10
N GLY A 135 -3.46 -6.70 15.80
CA GLY A 135 -3.61 -6.44 17.24
C GLY A 135 -3.16 -7.57 18.17
N GLY A 136 -2.85 -8.74 17.61
CA GLY A 136 -2.46 -9.93 18.38
C GLY A 136 -3.62 -10.49 19.22
N ILE A 137 -3.28 -10.91 20.45
CA ILE A 137 -4.21 -11.58 21.38
C ILE A 137 -4.84 -10.62 22.41
N THR A 138 -4.65 -9.31 22.25
CA THR A 138 -5.17 -8.31 23.19
C THR A 138 -6.70 -8.20 23.11
N PRO A 139 -7.39 -7.80 24.20
CA PRO A 139 -8.81 -7.50 24.16
C PRO A 139 -9.12 -6.48 23.07
N TYR A 140 -10.18 -6.72 22.29
CA TYR A 140 -10.60 -5.85 21.20
C TYR A 140 -11.75 -4.95 21.65
N GLU A 141 -11.70 -3.69 21.23
CA GLU A 141 -12.76 -2.72 21.44
C GLU A 141 -13.35 -2.30 20.09
N MET A 142 -14.68 -2.24 20.03
CA MET A 142 -15.39 -1.68 18.88
C MET A 142 -15.47 -0.16 19.07
N PRO A 143 -15.05 0.66 18.09
CA PRO A 143 -15.09 2.12 18.23
C PRO A 143 -16.54 2.63 18.17
N THR A 144 -16.87 3.61 19.01
CA THR A 144 -18.12 4.38 18.89
C THR A 144 -18.03 5.29 17.66
N PRO A 145 -18.93 5.17 16.67
CA PRO A 145 -18.85 5.94 15.43
C PRO A 145 -19.18 7.43 15.65
N MET A 146 -18.37 8.32 15.07
CA MET A 146 -18.72 9.74 14.89
C MET A 146 -19.35 9.92 13.51
N MET A 147 -20.69 10.05 13.45
CA MET A 147 -21.44 10.16 12.19
C MET A 147 -21.55 11.62 11.76
N ASN A 148 -21.02 11.95 10.57
CA ASN A 148 -21.11 13.27 9.93
C ASN A 148 -22.50 13.55 9.36
#